data_AF-A0A974PKG9-F1
#
_entry.id   AF-A0A974PKG9-F1
#
_cell.length_a   1.000
_cell.length_b   1.000
_cell.length_c   1.000
_cell.angle_alpha   90.00
_cell.angle_beta   90.00
_cell.angle_gamma   90.00
#
_symmetry.space_group_name_H-M   'P 1'
#
loop_
_entity.id
_entity.type
_entity.pdbx_description
1 polymer ?
#
loop_
_entity_poly.entity_id
_entity_poly.type
_entity_poly.pdbx_seq_one_letter_code
_entity_poly.pdbx_strand_id
1 'polypeptide(L)'
;MQYEPLSRRPVRRFLPESDDIFRAQPDRPPPGAWEDGDQGDELLFCEGRPVARVLCRDRLWLWHVVGSPRPPMRAGSRAEARQLALFYARRTCG
;
A
#
# COMPACT_ATOMS: atom_id res chain seq x y z
N MET A 1 -40.53 9.45 -19.44
CA MET A 1 -39.08 9.23 -19.24
C MET A 1 -38.90 8.66 -17.84
N GLN A 2 -38.76 7.34 -17.73
CA GLN A 2 -38.56 6.65 -16.46
C GLN A 2 -37.04 6.54 -16.24
N TYR A 3 -36.56 7.10 -15.14
CA TYR A 3 -35.18 6.94 -14.67
C TYR A 3 -35.08 5.56 -14.01
N GLU A 4 -34.29 4.64 -14.59
CA GLU A 4 -33.89 3.42 -13.90
C GLU A 4 -32.95 3.78 -12.73
N PRO A 5 -33.22 3.30 -11.51
CA PRO A 5 -32.27 3.48 -10.42
C PRO A 5 -31.06 2.59 -10.67
N LEU A 6 -29.90 3.22 -10.85
CA LEU A 6 -28.58 2.58 -10.89
C LEU A 6 -28.51 1.47 -9.83
N SER A 7 -28.44 0.23 -10.31
CA SER A 7 -28.24 -0.99 -9.54
C SER A 7 -27.23 -0.73 -8.41
N ARG A 8 -27.73 -0.69 -7.17
CA ARG A 8 -26.95 -0.59 -5.93
C ARG A 8 -26.14 -1.87 -5.71
N ARG A 9 -25.18 -2.16 -6.59
CA ARG A 9 -24.17 -3.18 -6.32
C ARG A 9 -23.43 -2.71 -5.07
N PRO A 10 -23.40 -3.48 -3.98
CA PRO A 10 -22.67 -3.07 -2.81
C PRO A 10 -21.20 -2.96 -3.21
N VAL A 11 -20.65 -1.75 -3.05
CA VAL A 11 -19.20 -1.60 -2.92
C VAL A 11 -18.80 -2.64 -1.87
N ARG A 12 -17.95 -3.60 -2.23
CA ARG A 12 -17.37 -4.53 -1.26
C ARG A 12 -16.66 -3.67 -0.22
N ARG A 13 -17.37 -3.34 0.87
CA ARG A 13 -16.79 -2.79 2.08
C ARG A 13 -15.92 -3.92 2.61
N PHE A 14 -14.62 -3.79 2.43
CA PHE A 14 -13.67 -4.46 3.29
C PHE A 14 -13.80 -3.78 4.66
N LEU A 15 -14.83 -4.15 5.41
CA LEU A 15 -14.85 -4.02 6.86
C LEU A 15 -14.16 -5.28 7.37
N PRO A 16 -12.90 -5.22 7.83
CA PRO A 16 -12.37 -6.33 8.61
C PRO A 16 -13.14 -6.35 9.93
N GLU A 17 -14.12 -7.24 10.06
CA GLU A 17 -14.80 -7.57 11.32
C GLU A 17 -13.91 -8.45 12.22
N SER A 18 -12.64 -8.07 12.35
CA SER A 18 -11.75 -8.71 13.30
C SER A 18 -10.74 -7.68 13.77
N ASP A 19 -10.63 -7.58 15.09
CA ASP A 19 -9.61 -6.87 15.88
C ASP A 19 -8.15 -7.26 15.56
N ASP A 20 -7.91 -7.94 14.44
CA ASP A 20 -6.61 -8.06 13.79
C ASP A 20 -6.35 -6.83 12.90
N ILE A 21 -6.43 -5.66 13.53
CA ILE A 21 -5.81 -4.44 13.04
C ILE A 21 -4.36 -4.80 12.78
N PHE A 22 -3.94 -4.91 11.52
CA PHE A 22 -2.56 -5.01 11.03
C PHE A 22 -1.49 -4.79 12.13
N ARG A 23 -1.26 -5.79 12.98
CA ARG A 23 -0.35 -5.63 14.12
C ARG A 23 1.05 -5.79 13.56
N ALA A 24 1.59 -4.65 13.12
CA ALA A 24 3.01 -4.41 13.11
C ALA A 24 3.62 -5.02 14.39
N GLN A 25 4.49 -6.02 14.27
CA GLN A 25 5.20 -6.52 15.45
C GLN A 25 5.92 -5.34 16.12
N PRO A 26 5.60 -5.00 17.39
CA PRO A 26 6.03 -3.77 18.01
C PRO A 26 7.55 -3.70 18.24
N ASP A 27 8.21 -4.85 18.35
CA ASP A 27 9.62 -4.95 18.76
C ASP A 27 10.62 -4.97 17.60
N ARG A 28 10.15 -4.89 16.34
CA ARG A 28 11.05 -4.87 15.18
C ARG A 28 11.24 -3.42 14.73
N PRO A 29 12.50 -2.92 14.62
CA PRO A 29 12.74 -1.59 14.08
C PRO A 29 12.02 -1.45 12.74
N PRO A 30 11.37 -0.30 12.47
CA PRO A 30 10.65 -0.10 11.23
C PRO A 30 11.61 -0.38 10.06
N PRO A 31 11.17 -1.12 9.03
CA PRO A 31 12.04 -1.42 7.91
C PRO A 31 12.41 -0.11 7.20
N GLY A 32 13.65 0.31 7.43
CA GLY A 32 14.41 1.40 6.82
C GLY A 32 13.72 2.74 6.56
N ALA A 33 14.42 3.56 5.77
CA ALA A 33 14.08 4.95 5.52
C ALA A 33 13.10 5.08 4.35
N TRP A 34 12.22 6.08 4.45
CA TRP A 34 11.44 6.55 3.32
C TRP A 34 12.19 7.69 2.64
N GLU A 35 12.34 7.60 1.33
CA GLU A 35 12.93 8.66 0.51
C GLU A 35 11.97 9.02 -0.63
N ASP A 36 11.92 10.30 -0.99
CA ASP A 36 11.19 10.74 -2.17
C ASP A 36 11.98 10.36 -3.43
N GLY A 37 11.30 9.75 -4.39
CA GLY A 37 11.82 9.41 -5.71
C GLY A 37 11.61 10.53 -6.73
N ASP A 38 12.29 10.41 -7.87
CA ASP A 38 12.37 11.45 -8.91
C ASP A 38 11.02 11.82 -9.56
N GLN A 39 9.97 11.00 -9.40
CA GLN A 39 8.67 11.22 -10.03
C GLN A 39 7.54 11.50 -9.02
N GLY A 40 7.92 11.93 -7.81
CA GLY A 40 6.95 12.11 -6.71
C GLY A 40 6.42 10.80 -6.15
N ASP A 41 7.12 9.70 -6.43
CA ASP A 41 6.98 8.43 -5.76
C ASP A 41 7.73 8.45 -4.42
N GLU A 42 7.38 7.55 -3.51
CA GLU A 42 8.09 7.33 -2.25
C GLU A 42 8.70 5.93 -2.30
N LEU A 43 9.98 5.83 -2.03
CA LEU A 43 10.72 4.58 -1.95
C LEU A 43 10.95 4.21 -0.50
N LEU A 44 10.64 2.96 -0.17
CA LEU A 44 11.00 2.36 1.10
C LEU A 44 12.30 1.59 0.92
N PHE A 45 13.33 2.01 1.64
CA PHE A 45 14.62 1.34 1.65
C PHE A 45 14.75 0.38 2.81
N CYS A 46 15.59 -0.62 2.61
CA CYS A 46 15.98 -1.58 3.62
C CYS A 46 17.42 -2.00 3.35
N GLU A 47 18.30 -1.81 4.33
CA GLU A 47 19.74 -2.09 4.19
C GLU A 47 20.36 -1.46 2.93
N GLY A 48 19.95 -0.22 2.61
CA GLY A 48 20.42 0.52 1.43
C GLY A 48 19.84 0.07 0.09
N ARG A 49 18.84 -0.82 0.09
CA ARG A 49 18.16 -1.28 -1.14
C ARG A 49 16.69 -0.88 -1.15
N PRO A 50 16.15 -0.38 -2.27
CA PRO A 50 14.72 -0.09 -2.38
C PRO A 50 13.95 -1.41 -2.44
N VAL A 51 12.97 -1.58 -1.56
CA VAL A 51 12.15 -2.80 -1.45
C VAL A 51 10.70 -2.58 -1.85
N ALA A 52 10.18 -1.37 -1.65
CA ALA A 52 8.84 -1.01 -2.05
C ALA A 52 8.79 0.43 -2.57
N ARG A 53 7.83 0.68 -3.44
CA ARG A 53 7.56 1.99 -4.03
C ARG A 53 6.08 2.32 -3.89
N VAL A 54 5.77 3.52 -3.42
CA VAL A 54 4.43 4.08 -3.34
C VAL A 54 4.34 5.24 -4.33
N LEU A 55 3.26 5.35 -5.08
CA LEU A 55 3.06 6.49 -5.98
C LEU A 55 1.57 6.83 -6.12
N CYS A 56 1.29 8.06 -6.51
CA CYS A 56 -0.05 8.48 -6.90
C CYS A 56 -0.12 8.59 -8.43
N ARG A 57 -1.00 7.82 -9.06
CA ARG A 57 -1.23 7.87 -10.51
C ARG A 57 -2.72 7.87 -10.79
N ASP A 58 -3.18 8.76 -11.68
CA ASP A 58 -4.60 8.88 -12.05
C ASP A 58 -5.53 9.03 -10.83
N ARG A 59 -5.05 9.76 -9.80
CA ARG A 59 -5.71 9.94 -8.49
C ARG A 59 -5.87 8.65 -7.67
N LEU A 60 -5.12 7.60 -7.99
CA LEU A 60 -5.08 6.34 -7.25
C LEU A 60 -3.73 6.22 -6.55
N TRP A 61 -3.78 5.89 -5.26
CA TRP A 61 -2.58 5.47 -4.54
C TRP A 61 -2.24 4.04 -4.91
N LEU A 62 -1.00 3.84 -5.31
CA LEU A 62 -0.46 2.56 -5.73
C LEU A 62 0.75 2.24 -4.87
N TRP A 63 0.93 0.96 -4.57
CA TRP A 63 2.19 0.47 -4.03
C TRP A 63 2.64 -0.79 -4.79
N HIS A 64 3.93 -1.01 -4.86
CA HIS A 64 4.48 -2.25 -5.42
C HIS A 64 5.83 -2.58 -4.82
N VAL A 65 6.21 -3.84 -4.98
CA VAL A 65 7.52 -4.35 -4.60
C VAL A 65 8.50 -4.03 -5.73
N VAL A 66 9.62 -3.41 -5.39
CA VAL A 66 10.66 -3.08 -6.35
C VAL A 66 11.29 -4.37 -6.88
N GLY A 67 11.45 -4.48 -8.21
CA GLY A 67 11.97 -5.68 -8.86
C GLY A 67 10.98 -6.85 -8.99
N SER A 68 9.74 -6.70 -8.52
CA SER A 68 8.70 -7.71 -8.75
C SER A 68 8.10 -7.59 -10.15
N PRO A 69 7.85 -8.71 -10.86
CA PRO A 69 7.12 -8.67 -12.13
C PRO A 69 5.61 -8.41 -11.94
N ARG A 70 5.13 -8.37 -10.69
CA ARG A 70 3.71 -8.17 -10.39
C ARG A 70 3.32 -6.70 -10.60
N PRO A 71 2.10 -6.44 -11.11
CA PRO A 71 1.61 -5.08 -11.28
C PRO A 71 1.41 -4.40 -9.92
N PRO A 72 1.42 -3.05 -9.89
CA PRO A 72 1.13 -2.29 -8.68
C PRO A 72 -0.26 -2.57 -8.11
N MET A 73 -0.33 -2.67 -6.79
CA MET A 73 -1.57 -2.84 -6.05
C MET A 73 -2.14 -1.48 -5.68
N ARG A 74 -3.47 -1.38 -5.76
CA ARG A 74 -4.20 -0.17 -5.37
C ARG A 74 -4.36 -0.11 -3.85
N ALA A 75 -4.27 1.11 -3.33
CA ALA A 75 -4.64 1.47 -1.96
C ALA A 75 -5.66 2.60 -2.02
N GLY A 76 -6.55 2.66 -1.03
CA GLY A 76 -7.52 3.74 -0.85
C GLY A 76 -6.89 5.04 -0.38
N SER A 77 -5.67 5.01 0.17
CA SER A 77 -4.95 6.20 0.63
C SER A 77 -3.43 6.04 0.59
N ARG A 78 -2.70 7.17 0.70
CA ARG A 78 -1.24 7.20 0.89
C ARG A 78 -0.82 6.41 2.14
N ALA A 79 -1.53 6.62 3.25
CA ALA A 79 -1.22 5.98 4.53
C ALA A 79 -1.35 4.45 4.43
N GLU A 80 -2.42 3.97 3.79
CA GLU A 80 -2.62 2.55 3.54
C GLU A 80 -1.53 1.96 2.62
N ALA A 81 -1.18 2.67 1.53
CA ALA A 81 -0.10 2.24 0.64
C ALA A 81 1.24 2.10 1.39
N ARG A 82 1.58 3.08 2.25
CA ARG A 82 2.79 3.03 3.08
C ARG A 82 2.74 1.89 4.10
N GLN A 83 1.59 1.65 4.72
CA GLN A 83 1.43 0.55 5.69
C GLN A 83 1.60 -0.82 5.02
N LEU A 84 1.07 -1.01 3.82
CA LEU A 84 1.25 -2.24 3.04
C LEU A 84 2.71 -2.44 2.62
N ALA A 85 3.39 -1.38 2.18
CA ALA A 85 4.82 -1.40 1.88
C ALA A 85 5.66 -1.76 3.11
N LEU A 86 5.40 -1.16 4.27
CA LEU A 86 6.07 -1.48 5.54
C LEU A 86 5.83 -2.94 5.95
N PHE A 87 4.60 -3.43 5.82
CA PHE A 87 4.27 -4.82 6.14
C PHE A 87 5.07 -5.79 5.26
N TYR A 88 5.15 -5.52 3.96
CA TYR A 88 5.97 -6.31 3.06
C TYR A 88 7.45 -6.24 3.42
N ALA A 89 7.98 -5.04 3.63
CA ALA A 89 9.39 -4.85 3.95
C ALA A 89 9.80 -5.56 5.25
N ARG A 90 8.95 -5.58 6.28
CA ARG A 90 9.19 -6.36 7.52
C ARG A 90 9.35 -7.86 7.27
N ARG A 91 8.70 -8.40 6.23
CA ARG A 91 8.78 -9.81 5.85
C ARG A 91 10.03 -10.12 5.03
N THR A 92 10.50 -9.18 4.21
CA THR A 92 11.67 -9.38 3.34
C THR A 92 13.00 -9.01 3.97
N CYS A 93 13.00 -8.04 4.86
CA CYS A 93 14.19 -7.55 5.58
C CYS A 93 14.43 -8.29 6.89
N GLY A 94 13.79 -9.45 7.03
CA GLY A 94 13.52 -10.07 8.30
C GLY A 94 14.04 -11.47 8.43
#